data_AF-A0A2V8DJV9-F1
#
_entry.id   AF-A0A2V8DJV9-F1
#
_cell.length_a   1.000
_cell.length_b   1.000
_cell.length_c   1.000
_cell.angle_alpha   90.00
_cell.angle_beta   90.00
_cell.angle_gamma   90.00
#
_symmetry.space_group_name_H-M   'P 1'
#
loop_
_entity.id
_entity.type
_entity.pdbx_description
1 polymer ?
#
loop_
_entity_poly.entity_id
_entity_poly.type
_entity_poly.pdbx_seq_one_letter_code
_entity_poly.pdbx_strand_id
1 'polypeptide(L)'
;PYRFDTIDRTGPEAMGVVPPDAPVIAQTAVAPHLTHRKDLFRLDPQAPEADYVIAVPERSPWPNATAAEVYALLAERRRQGYGVIFERDGWVVLRRGGR
;
A
#
# COMPACT_ATOMS: atom_id res chain seq x y z
N PRO A 1 15.64 6.71 23.74
CA PRO A 1 15.92 6.37 22.33
C PRO A 1 14.71 5.72 21.66
N TYR A 2 14.18 6.35 20.60
CA TYR A 2 13.13 5.75 19.76
C TYR A 2 13.73 4.56 19.01
N ARG A 3 13.13 3.37 19.13
CA ARG A 3 13.57 2.17 18.40
C ARG A 3 12.67 1.99 17.19
N PHE A 4 13.22 2.26 16.01
CA PHE A 4 12.59 1.87 14.76
C PHE A 4 12.66 0.35 14.60
N ASP A 5 11.52 -0.27 14.38
CA ASP A 5 11.43 -1.69 14.07
C ASP A 5 11.82 -1.97 12.60
N THR A 6 11.70 -3.22 12.16
CA THR A 6 12.00 -3.61 10.77
C THR A 6 11.02 -3.01 9.77
N ILE A 7 9.74 -2.87 10.15
CA ILE A 7 8.70 -2.29 9.29
C ILE A 7 9.01 -0.82 8.98
N ASP A 8 9.48 -0.05 9.98
CA ASP A 8 9.88 1.34 9.79
C ASP A 8 11.07 1.50 8.82
N ARG A 9 12.03 0.56 8.87
CA ARG A 9 13.24 0.60 8.02
C ARG A 9 12.95 0.23 6.57
N THR A 10 11.98 -0.65 6.34
CA THR A 10 11.62 -1.13 5.00
C THR A 10 10.68 -0.19 4.26
N GLY A 11 10.00 0.73 4.96
CA GLY A 11 9.07 1.70 4.36
C GLY A 11 9.64 2.51 3.20
N PRO A 12 10.84 3.12 3.31
CA PRO A 12 11.45 3.85 2.19
C PRO A 12 11.67 3.01 0.94
N GLU A 13 12.05 1.74 1.08
CA GLU A 13 12.23 0.84 -0.06
C GLU A 13 10.89 0.47 -0.69
N ALA A 14 9.88 0.13 0.12
CA ALA A 14 8.53 -0.15 -0.36
C ALA A 14 7.92 1.04 -1.10
N MET A 15 8.12 2.26 -0.62
CA MET A 15 7.65 3.47 -1.32
C MET A 15 8.49 3.78 -2.57
N GLY A 16 9.78 3.47 -2.56
CA GLY A 16 10.71 3.76 -3.64
C GLY A 16 10.45 2.99 -4.94
N VAL A 17 9.75 1.85 -4.88
CA VAL A 17 9.36 1.10 -6.09
C VAL A 17 8.20 1.75 -6.84
N VAL A 18 7.50 2.71 -6.23
CA VAL A 18 6.38 3.44 -6.85
C VAL A 18 6.90 4.75 -7.46
N PRO A 19 6.86 4.96 -8.79
CA PRO A 19 7.32 6.19 -9.43
C PRO A 19 6.62 7.44 -8.83
N PRO A 20 7.29 8.59 -8.68
CA PRO A 20 6.79 9.73 -7.90
C PRO A 20 5.47 10.31 -8.44
N ASP A 21 5.27 10.29 -9.75
CA ASP A 21 4.07 10.83 -10.42
C ASP A 21 2.98 9.79 -10.70
N ALA A 22 3.19 8.52 -10.31
CA ALA A 22 2.22 7.47 -10.56
C ALA A 22 1.02 7.56 -9.59
N PRO A 23 -0.22 7.38 -10.09
CA PRO A 23 -1.39 7.22 -9.24
C PRO A 23 -1.26 6.03 -8.31
N VAL A 24 -1.60 6.24 -7.03
CA VAL A 24 -1.45 5.21 -6.00
C VAL A 24 -2.67 5.12 -5.09
N ILE A 25 -3.08 3.88 -4.80
CA ILE A 25 -4.01 3.55 -3.72
C ILE A 25 -3.17 3.17 -2.49
N ALA A 26 -3.39 3.81 -1.35
CA ALA A 26 -2.60 3.60 -0.14
C ALA A 26 -3.48 3.31 1.08
N GLN A 27 -3.06 2.38 1.92
CA GLN A 27 -3.58 2.29 3.29
C GLN A 27 -3.37 3.63 4.00
N THR A 28 -4.33 4.07 4.81
CA THR A 28 -4.30 5.39 5.46
C THR A 28 -3.06 5.59 6.35
N ALA A 29 -2.54 4.53 6.97
CA ALA A 29 -1.29 4.58 7.73
C ALA A 29 -0.06 4.95 6.88
N VAL A 30 -0.09 4.68 5.57
CA VAL A 30 0.99 4.99 4.62
C VAL A 30 0.82 6.38 3.99
N ALA A 31 -0.44 6.83 3.82
CA ALA A 31 -0.79 8.06 3.11
C ALA A 31 0.01 9.32 3.53
N PRO A 32 0.33 9.58 4.82
CA PRO A 32 1.13 10.74 5.22
C PRO A 32 2.51 10.82 4.56
N HIS A 33 3.10 9.69 4.17
CA HIS A 33 4.40 9.61 3.50
C HIS A 33 4.32 9.83 1.98
N LEU A 34 3.11 9.86 1.43
CA LEU A 34 2.84 9.93 -0.01
C LEU A 34 2.12 11.23 -0.42
N THR A 35 1.98 12.18 0.50
CA THR A 35 1.22 13.44 0.32
C THR A 35 1.77 14.37 -0.77
N HIS A 36 3.00 14.14 -1.23
CA HIS A 36 3.59 14.86 -2.35
C HIS A 36 3.03 14.41 -3.72
N ARG A 37 2.27 13.32 -3.77
CA ARG A 37 1.67 12.78 -5.01
C ARG A 37 0.40 13.53 -5.37
N LYS A 38 0.18 13.75 -6.67
CA LYS A 38 -1.05 14.35 -7.19
C LYS A 38 -2.26 13.42 -7.05
N ASP A 39 -2.06 12.14 -7.35
CA ASP A 39 -3.11 11.13 -7.37
C ASP A 39 -2.88 10.09 -6.27
N LEU A 40 -3.44 10.35 -5.09
CA LEU A 40 -3.37 9.50 -3.90
C LEU A 40 -4.79 9.15 -3.44
N PHE A 41 -5.14 7.86 -3.52
CA PHE A 41 -6.43 7.34 -3.13
C PHE A 41 -6.31 6.48 -1.87
N ARG A 42 -7.34 6.45 -1.04
CA ARG A 42 -7.39 5.56 0.12
C ARG A 42 -7.62 4.12 -0.34
N LEU A 43 -6.99 3.15 0.32
CA LEU A 43 -7.29 1.73 0.15
C LEU A 43 -8.63 1.39 0.81
N ASP A 44 -9.66 1.25 -0.03
CA ASP A 44 -11.01 0.84 0.35
C ASP A 44 -11.74 0.20 -0.85
N PRO A 45 -12.94 -0.41 -0.66
CA PRO A 45 -13.69 -1.07 -1.74
C PRO A 45 -14.13 -0.16 -2.89
N GLN A 46 -14.27 1.14 -2.65
CA GLN A 46 -14.73 2.13 -3.62
C GLN A 46 -13.59 2.92 -4.27
N ALA A 47 -12.33 2.65 -3.89
CA ALA A 47 -11.18 3.31 -4.48
C ALA A 47 -11.15 3.07 -5.99
N PRO A 48 -10.90 4.12 -6.80
CA PRO A 48 -10.79 3.99 -8.26
C PRO A 48 -9.62 3.08 -8.62
N GLU A 49 -9.48 2.73 -9.90
CA GLU A 49 -8.23 2.10 -10.36
C GLU A 49 -7.07 3.09 -10.28
N ALA A 50 -5.90 2.57 -9.92
CA ALA A 50 -4.64 3.30 -9.93
C ALA A 50 -3.54 2.37 -10.44
N ASP A 51 -2.37 2.92 -10.80
CA ASP A 51 -1.29 2.08 -11.32
C ASP A 51 -0.65 1.22 -10.23
N TYR A 52 -0.69 1.70 -8.97
CA TYR A 52 -0.08 1.04 -7.83
C TYR A 52 -1.01 0.96 -6.61
N VAL A 53 -0.84 -0.09 -5.81
CA VAL A 53 -1.43 -0.23 -4.47
C VAL A 53 -0.31 -0.43 -3.47
N ILE A 54 -0.32 0.28 -2.35
CA ILE A 54 0.66 0.12 -1.27
C ILE A 54 -0.02 -0.01 0.08
N ALA A 55 0.37 -1.01 0.87
CA ALA A 55 -0.19 -1.26 2.19
C ALA A 55 0.86 -1.85 3.12
N VAL A 56 0.57 -1.73 4.42
CA VAL A 56 1.27 -2.39 5.51
C VAL A 56 0.19 -2.87 6.51
N PRO A 57 -0.48 -4.00 6.23
CA PRO A 57 -1.70 -4.42 6.94
C PRO A 57 -1.54 -4.51 8.47
N GLU A 58 -0.33 -4.83 8.94
CA GLU A 58 -0.01 -5.03 10.36
C GLU A 58 0.17 -3.73 11.16
N ARG A 59 0.13 -2.54 10.53
CA ARG A 59 0.20 -1.25 11.24
C ARG A 59 -1.16 -0.87 11.83
N SER A 60 -1.81 0.14 11.25
CA SER A 60 -3.16 0.55 11.67
C SER A 60 -4.12 0.21 10.56
N PRO A 61 -5.10 -0.69 10.76
CA PRO A 61 -6.06 -1.04 9.73
C PRO A 61 -7.04 0.09 9.45
N TRP A 62 -7.17 1.06 10.37
CA TRP A 62 -8.13 2.16 10.25
C TRP A 62 -8.01 2.88 8.90
N PRO A 63 -9.13 3.18 8.22
CA PRO A 63 -10.52 3.03 8.66
C PRO A 63 -11.13 1.63 8.50
N ASN A 64 -10.37 0.65 8.03
CA ASN A 64 -10.77 -0.75 8.12
C ASN A 64 -10.73 -1.20 9.59
N ALA A 65 -11.59 -2.14 9.96
CA ALA A 65 -11.69 -2.63 11.33
C ALA A 65 -10.54 -3.58 11.68
N THR A 66 -10.01 -4.33 10.70
CA THR A 66 -8.98 -5.35 10.96
C THR A 66 -7.91 -5.43 9.88
N ALA A 67 -6.74 -5.98 10.23
CA ALA A 67 -5.70 -6.31 9.25
C ALA A 67 -6.21 -7.30 8.18
N ALA A 68 -7.10 -8.22 8.56
CA ALA A 68 -7.70 -9.19 7.64
C ALA A 68 -8.52 -8.51 6.54
N GLU A 69 -9.20 -7.40 6.84
CA GLU A 69 -9.91 -6.61 5.82
C GLU A 69 -8.94 -5.94 4.85
N VAL A 70 -7.80 -5.42 5.33
CA VAL A 70 -6.75 -4.88 4.45
C VAL A 70 -6.20 -5.98 3.54
N TYR A 71 -5.96 -7.19 4.05
CA TYR A 71 -5.57 -8.33 3.23
C TYR A 71 -6.65 -8.72 2.21
N ALA A 72 -7.93 -8.66 2.57
CA ALA A 72 -9.03 -8.94 1.65
C ALA A 72 -9.08 -7.92 0.50
N LEU A 73 -8.83 -6.63 0.78
CA LEU A 73 -8.71 -5.59 -0.24
C LEU A 73 -7.52 -5.84 -1.18
N LEU A 74 -6.35 -6.21 -0.64
CA LEU A 74 -5.19 -6.58 -1.46
C LEU A 74 -5.49 -7.81 -2.34
N ALA A 75 -6.16 -8.83 -1.78
CA ALA A 75 -6.56 -10.01 -2.53
C ALA A 75 -7.56 -9.69 -3.65
N GLU A 76 -8.49 -8.76 -3.42
CA GLU A 76 -9.40 -8.27 -4.46
C GLU A 76 -8.64 -7.55 -5.58
N ARG A 77 -7.70 -6.66 -5.27
CA ARG A 77 -6.86 -6.02 -6.29
C ARG A 77 -6.04 -7.04 -7.09
N ARG A 78 -5.54 -8.10 -6.44
CA ARG A 78 -4.87 -9.19 -7.15
C ARG A 78 -5.80 -9.92 -8.13
N ARG A 79 -7.05 -10.22 -7.73
CA ARG A 79 -8.07 -10.78 -8.64
C ARG A 79 -8.37 -9.87 -9.82
N GLN A 80 -8.26 -8.55 -9.64
CA GLN A 80 -8.42 -7.54 -10.69
C GLN A 80 -7.17 -7.37 -11.57
N GLY A 81 -6.16 -8.24 -11.46
CA GLY A 81 -4.99 -8.24 -12.34
C GLY A 81 -3.81 -7.40 -11.84
N TYR A 82 -3.74 -7.13 -10.53
CA TYR A 82 -2.55 -6.52 -9.94
C TYR A 82 -1.57 -7.61 -9.47
N GLY A 83 -0.29 -7.46 -9.84
CA GLY A 83 0.79 -8.36 -9.42
C GLY A 83 1.59 -7.78 -8.27
N VAL A 84 2.14 -8.64 -7.42
CA VAL A 84 3.02 -8.23 -6.31
C VAL A 84 4.40 -7.86 -6.89
N ILE A 85 4.85 -6.63 -6.67
CA ILE A 85 6.18 -6.17 -7.09
C ILE A 85 7.13 -5.92 -5.91
N PHE A 86 6.59 -5.88 -4.70
CA PHE A 86 7.34 -5.78 -3.46
C PHE A 86 6.55 -6.44 -2.33
N GLU A 87 7.19 -7.34 -1.58
CA GLU A 87 6.63 -7.94 -0.36
C GLU A 87 7.76 -8.21 0.63
N ARG A 88 7.81 -7.44 1.72
CA ARG A 88 8.85 -7.58 2.75
C ARG A 88 8.45 -6.88 4.05
N ASP A 89 8.72 -7.49 5.20
CA ASP A 89 8.46 -6.92 6.53
C ASP A 89 7.04 -6.34 6.65
N GLY A 90 6.03 -7.08 6.17
CA GLY A 90 4.62 -6.67 6.20
C GLY A 90 4.21 -5.62 5.18
N TRP A 91 5.14 -5.01 4.43
CA TRP A 91 4.83 -4.13 3.31
C TRP A 91 4.45 -4.94 2.08
N VAL A 92 3.40 -4.49 1.40
CA VAL A 92 2.95 -5.05 0.12
C VAL A 92 2.78 -3.90 -0.88
N VAL A 93 3.41 -4.04 -2.04
CA VAL A 93 3.17 -3.16 -3.19
C VAL A 93 2.71 -3.98 -4.37
N LEU A 94 1.56 -3.59 -4.93
CA LEU A 94 1.00 -4.18 -6.12
C LEU A 94 1.11 -3.21 -7.30
N ARG A 95 1.28 -3.75 -8.51
CA ARG A 95 1.25 -3.01 -9.77
C ARG A 95 0.17 -3.55 -10.68
N ARG A 96 -0.64 -2.67 -11.26
CA ARG A 96 -1.65 -3.05 -12.25
C ARG A 96 -1.01 -3.68 -13.49
N GLY A 97 -1.52 -4.82 -13.94
CA GLY A 97 -0.95 -5.58 -15.05
C GLY A 97 0.38 -6.26 -14.72
N GLY A 98 0.82 -6.23 -13.46
CA GLY A 98 1.94 -7.05 -12.98
C GLY A 98 1.53 -8.53 -12.90
N ARG A 99 2.48 -9.43 -13.17
CA ARG A 99 2.34 -10.86 -12.83
C ARG A 99 3.08 -11.13 -11.54
#